data_AF-A0A7V2W8R2-F1
#
_entry.id   AF-A0A7V2W8R2-F1
#
_cell.length_a   1.000
_cell.length_b   1.000
_cell.length_c   1.000
_cell.angle_alpha   90.00
_cell.angle_beta   90.00
_cell.angle_gamma   90.00
#
_symmetry.space_group_name_H-M   'P 1'
#
loop_
_entity.id
_entity.type
_entity.pdbx_description
1 polymer ?
#
loop_
_entity_poly.entity_id
_entity_poly.type
_entity_poly.pdbx_seq_one_letter_code
_entity_poly.pdbx_strand_id
1 'polypeptide(L)'
;MLNGAKVVFALLVSLVVAGCAGKIDRRAMDGYFLLANDIPAVREMQPHGPAFVQGLRAGYVEIMDYEKAQMDFGDARHFGRKAVAAASGVNVLPDEVALRKIDAAAAEELSAARARLMDAYERDARRLAPLAAARAQTAFDCWLEGSEYDPDRAEDCKARFMTAMAAVEDALASGIENVYIVFFAWDRADITPVARKIIAQVAEDYAQGKAARLILAGHADRSGPAAYNLKLSKRRAQAVAKVLAEMGVPEEAMELQWYGETKPRVPTPDGVREPQNRRVEISLE
;
A
#
# COMPACT_ATOMS: atom_id res chain seq x y z
N MET A 1 24.02 -36.07 -22.29
CA MET A 1 23.54 -37.35 -21.71
C MET A 1 23.85 -37.35 -20.22
N LEU A 2 22.95 -37.94 -19.42
CA LEU A 2 22.88 -38.01 -17.94
C LEU A 2 22.20 -36.79 -17.30
N ASN A 3 20.87 -36.84 -17.14
CA ASN A 3 20.06 -37.47 -16.06
C ASN A 3 19.80 -36.43 -14.95
N GLY A 4 18.61 -35.91 -14.68
CA GLY A 4 17.28 -36.50 -14.80
C GLY A 4 16.86 -37.08 -13.45
N ALA A 5 16.31 -36.26 -12.54
CA ALA A 5 15.64 -36.73 -11.34
C ALA A 5 14.41 -35.86 -11.04
N LYS A 6 13.25 -36.53 -11.01
CA LYS A 6 11.92 -36.00 -10.72
C LYS A 6 11.67 -36.02 -9.21
N VAL A 7 11.01 -34.95 -8.74
CA VAL A 7 9.91 -34.84 -7.76
C VAL A 7 9.73 -35.97 -6.73
N VAL A 8 9.67 -35.59 -5.44
CA VAL A 8 8.77 -36.18 -4.44
C VAL A 8 8.17 -35.07 -3.58
N PHE A 9 6.85 -35.07 -3.43
CA PHE A 9 6.06 -34.18 -2.57
C PHE A 9 5.44 -35.02 -1.44
N ALA A 10 5.32 -34.39 -0.27
CA ALA A 10 4.31 -34.60 0.79
C ALA A 10 4.60 -35.46 2.05
N LEU A 11 4.18 -34.83 3.16
CA LEU A 11 3.54 -35.34 4.40
C LEU A 11 4.41 -35.71 5.64
N LEU A 12 4.67 -34.67 6.46
CA LEU A 12 4.20 -34.42 7.84
C LEU A 12 4.13 -35.54 8.92
N VAL A 13 4.49 -35.10 10.14
CA VAL A 13 4.18 -35.60 11.51
C VAL A 13 5.16 -36.60 12.12
N SER A 14 6.01 -36.19 13.09
CA SER A 14 5.67 -36.28 14.53
C SER A 14 6.81 -35.95 15.50
N LEU A 15 6.40 -35.40 16.64
CA LEU A 15 6.92 -35.47 18.01
C LEU A 15 8.18 -34.69 18.44
N VAL A 16 7.89 -33.75 19.34
CA VAL A 16 8.77 -32.98 20.21
C VAL A 16 9.48 -33.88 21.22
N VAL A 17 10.78 -33.66 21.41
CA VAL A 17 11.48 -34.01 22.64
C VAL A 17 12.04 -32.72 23.25
N ALA A 18 11.61 -32.45 24.49
CA ALA A 18 12.05 -31.33 25.29
C ALA A 18 13.55 -31.44 25.60
N GLY A 19 14.30 -30.37 25.34
CA GLY A 19 15.67 -30.16 25.77
C GLY A 19 15.86 -28.70 26.18
N CYS A 20 16.31 -28.49 27.42
CA CYS A 20 16.43 -27.21 28.10
C CYS A 20 17.32 -26.18 27.37
N ALA A 21 17.05 -24.89 27.64
CA ALA A 21 17.62 -23.67 27.04
C ALA A 21 17.01 -23.28 25.67
N GLY A 22 15.70 -23.04 25.65
CA GLY A 22 14.96 -22.58 24.48
C GLY A 22 15.32 -21.13 24.09
N LYS A 23 16.45 -20.96 23.39
CA LYS A 23 16.66 -19.82 22.49
C LYS A 23 15.77 -20.03 21.28
N ILE A 24 14.79 -19.15 21.09
CA ILE A 24 14.07 -19.02 19.82
C ILE A 24 15.12 -18.77 18.74
N ASP A 25 15.09 -19.53 17.64
CA ASP A 25 16.00 -19.26 16.52
C ASP A 25 15.50 -18.02 15.76
N ARG A 26 15.95 -16.84 16.20
CA ARG A 26 15.61 -15.56 15.56
C ARG A 26 16.08 -15.49 14.09
N ARG A 27 16.96 -16.40 13.60
CA ARG A 27 17.28 -16.51 12.16
C ARG A 27 16.16 -17.14 11.34
N ALA A 28 15.33 -17.98 11.95
CA ALA A 28 14.18 -18.58 11.29
C ALA A 28 13.03 -17.58 11.10
N MET A 29 12.94 -16.53 11.93
CA MET A 29 11.94 -15.46 11.77
C MET A 29 12.20 -14.57 10.57
N ASP A 30 13.48 -14.39 10.21
CA ASP A 30 13.83 -13.34 9.28
C ASP A 30 13.64 -13.71 7.81
N GLY A 31 13.77 -14.97 7.37
CA GLY A 31 13.73 -15.36 5.95
C GLY A 31 14.77 -14.67 5.02
N TYR A 32 15.45 -13.62 5.51
CA TYR A 32 16.30 -12.67 4.81
C TYR A 32 17.69 -12.68 5.45
N PHE A 33 18.72 -12.93 4.65
CA PHE A 33 20.12 -12.97 5.08
C PHE A 33 20.77 -11.58 5.15
N LEU A 34 20.02 -10.56 5.59
CA LEU A 34 20.54 -9.19 5.70
C LEU A 34 21.30 -9.00 7.03
N LEU A 35 22.43 -8.28 7.00
CA LEU A 35 23.24 -8.02 8.18
C LEU A 35 22.83 -6.69 8.81
N ALA A 36 22.56 -6.68 10.12
CA ALA A 36 22.20 -5.46 10.86
C ALA A 36 23.30 -4.38 10.89
N ASN A 37 24.51 -4.69 10.39
CA ASN A 37 25.56 -3.68 10.24
C ASN A 37 25.22 -2.61 9.18
N ASP A 38 24.18 -2.84 8.36
CA ASP A 38 23.72 -1.90 7.33
C ASP A 38 22.74 -0.84 7.87
N ILE A 39 22.37 -0.86 9.16
CA ILE A 39 21.40 0.06 9.76
C ILE A 39 21.77 1.55 9.59
N PRO A 40 23.04 1.99 9.79
CA PRO A 40 23.43 3.38 9.49
C PRO A 40 23.18 3.74 8.03
N ALA A 41 23.51 2.85 7.09
CA ALA A 41 23.24 3.03 5.68
C ALA A 41 21.73 3.08 5.37
N VAL A 42 20.89 2.30 6.07
CA VAL A 42 19.43 2.33 5.91
C VAL A 42 18.81 3.62 6.45
N ARG A 43 19.40 4.21 7.50
CA ARG A 43 18.99 5.54 8.01
C ARG A 43 19.31 6.65 7.03
N GLU A 44 20.46 6.54 6.37
CA GLU A 44 20.95 7.52 5.40
C GLU A 44 20.39 7.32 3.98
N MET A 45 19.94 6.12 3.63
CA MET A 45 19.18 5.86 2.41
C MET A 45 17.91 6.71 2.44
N GLN A 46 17.81 7.65 1.51
CA GLN A 46 16.56 8.36 1.26
C GLN A 46 15.45 7.32 1.00
N PRO A 47 14.27 7.48 1.62
CA PRO A 47 13.16 6.55 1.40
C PRO A 47 12.73 6.62 -0.07
N HIS A 48 13.11 5.60 -0.84
CA HIS A 48 12.67 5.42 -2.22
C HIS A 48 11.55 4.38 -2.25
N GLY A 49 10.55 4.58 -3.11
CA GLY A 49 9.43 3.65 -3.29
C GLY A 49 8.10 4.12 -2.69
N PRO A 50 7.05 3.29 -2.77
CA PRO A 50 5.68 3.66 -2.38
C PRO A 50 5.56 4.07 -0.90
N ALA A 51 4.60 4.94 -0.57
CA ALA A 51 4.40 5.45 0.79
C ALA A 51 4.30 4.35 1.88
N PHE A 52 3.72 3.19 1.54
CA PHE A 52 3.66 2.03 2.43
C PHE A 52 5.07 1.54 2.84
N VAL A 53 6.01 1.46 1.89
CA VAL A 53 7.39 1.03 2.14
C VAL A 53 8.13 2.02 3.01
N GLN A 54 7.93 3.32 2.77
CA GLN A 54 8.54 4.38 3.57
C GLN A 54 8.03 4.33 5.02
N GLY A 55 6.72 4.11 5.20
CA GLY A 55 6.09 3.93 6.49
C GLY A 55 6.59 2.70 7.24
N LEU A 56 6.69 1.54 6.57
CA LEU A 56 7.19 0.30 7.17
C LEU A 56 8.62 0.46 7.67
N ARG A 57 9.51 1.03 6.84
CA ARG A 57 10.89 1.32 7.23
C ARG A 57 10.92 2.19 8.49
N ALA A 58 10.18 3.30 8.50
CA ALA A 58 10.18 4.23 9.61
C ALA A 58 9.72 3.55 10.92
N GLY A 59 8.62 2.81 10.89
CA GLY A 59 8.10 2.12 12.08
C GLY A 59 9.03 1.01 12.58
N TYR A 60 9.66 0.23 11.68
CA TYR A 60 10.63 -0.79 12.12
C TYR A 60 11.93 -0.19 12.69
N VAL A 61 12.35 0.99 12.20
CA VAL A 61 13.47 1.72 12.82
C VAL A 61 13.09 2.20 14.23
N GLU A 62 11.86 2.67 14.45
CA GLU A 62 11.37 3.06 15.78
C GLU A 62 11.41 1.89 16.77
N ILE A 63 10.88 0.72 16.37
CA ILE A 63 10.88 -0.48 17.23
C ILE A 63 12.31 -0.90 17.53
N MET A 64 13.16 -0.98 16.50
CA MET A 64 14.58 -1.32 16.66
C MET A 64 15.31 -0.39 17.65
N ASP A 65 15.08 0.93 17.56
CA ASP A 65 15.71 1.89 18.46
C ASP A 65 15.26 1.71 19.91
N TYR A 66 13.98 1.44 20.10
CA TYR A 66 13.45 1.10 21.41
C TYR A 66 14.12 -0.18 21.96
N GLU A 67 14.14 -1.28 21.21
CA GLU A 67 14.72 -2.54 21.69
C GLU A 67 16.20 -2.41 22.03
N LYS A 68 16.93 -1.64 21.20
CA LYS A 68 18.33 -1.33 21.46
C LYS A 68 18.51 -0.56 22.77
N ALA A 69 17.62 0.38 23.07
CA ALA A 69 17.64 1.14 24.33
C ALA A 69 17.33 0.24 25.54
N GLN A 70 16.49 -0.79 25.37
CA GLN A 70 16.23 -1.81 26.38
C GLN A 70 17.31 -2.91 26.46
N MET A 71 18.36 -2.81 25.64
CA MET A 71 19.43 -3.80 25.51
C MET A 71 18.97 -5.18 24.99
N ASP A 72 17.79 -5.28 24.35
CA ASP A 72 17.40 -6.45 23.57
C ASP A 72 17.97 -6.36 22.14
N PHE A 73 19.24 -6.75 22.01
CA PHE A 73 19.96 -6.71 20.74
C PHE A 73 19.47 -7.73 19.71
N GLY A 74 18.74 -8.77 20.11
CA GLY A 74 18.23 -9.73 19.14
C GLY A 74 16.99 -9.19 18.44
N ASP A 75 16.11 -8.48 19.16
CA ASP A 75 14.89 -7.90 18.60
C ASP A 75 15.19 -6.60 17.88
N ALA A 76 16.14 -5.81 18.40
CA ALA A 76 16.72 -4.72 17.63
C ALA A 76 17.27 -5.20 16.27
N ARG A 77 17.93 -6.37 16.23
CA ARG A 77 18.47 -6.93 14.97
C ARG A 77 17.36 -7.40 14.02
N HIS A 78 16.35 -8.06 14.56
CA HIS A 78 15.17 -8.54 13.81
C HIS A 78 14.44 -7.37 13.13
N PHE A 79 14.03 -6.36 13.91
CA PHE A 79 13.34 -5.20 13.33
C PHE A 79 14.24 -4.35 12.44
N GLY A 80 15.54 -4.26 12.76
CA GLY A 80 16.52 -3.65 11.86
C GLY A 80 16.56 -4.33 10.49
N ARG A 81 16.52 -5.66 10.42
CA ARG A 81 16.46 -6.42 9.15
C ARG A 81 15.16 -6.18 8.40
N LYS A 82 14.01 -6.15 9.10
CA LYS A 82 12.72 -5.80 8.49
C LYS A 82 12.74 -4.39 7.91
N ALA A 83 13.38 -3.43 8.58
CA ALA A 83 13.57 -2.08 8.05
C ALA A 83 14.44 -2.06 6.78
N VAL A 84 15.56 -2.79 6.76
CA VAL A 84 16.42 -2.91 5.56
C VAL A 84 15.69 -3.58 4.41
N ALA A 85 14.97 -4.67 4.69
CA ALA A 85 14.19 -5.41 3.70
C ALA A 85 13.11 -4.52 3.06
N ALA A 86 12.34 -3.79 3.89
CA ALA A 86 11.36 -2.83 3.40
C ALA A 86 12.01 -1.79 2.49
N ALA A 87 13.11 -1.15 2.95
CA ALA A 87 13.84 -0.15 2.17
C ALA A 87 14.40 -0.69 0.84
N SER A 88 14.66 -2.01 0.77
CA SER A 88 15.18 -2.70 -0.41
C SER A 88 14.07 -3.17 -1.37
N GLY A 89 12.81 -2.78 -1.14
CA GLY A 89 11.67 -3.16 -1.97
C GLY A 89 11.20 -4.61 -1.78
N VAL A 90 11.68 -5.28 -0.73
CA VAL A 90 11.26 -6.64 -0.39
C VAL A 90 9.88 -6.58 0.26
N ASN A 91 9.02 -7.54 -0.07
CA ASN A 91 7.71 -7.68 0.57
C ASN A 91 7.87 -8.18 2.02
N VAL A 92 7.80 -7.26 2.97
CA VAL A 92 7.87 -7.56 4.41
C VAL A 92 6.47 -7.78 4.96
N LEU A 93 6.21 -8.93 5.57
CA LEU A 93 4.94 -9.29 6.20
C LEU A 93 4.97 -9.07 7.72
N PRO A 94 3.80 -8.95 8.38
CA PRO A 94 3.71 -9.04 9.84
C PRO A 94 4.25 -10.41 10.32
N ASP A 95 4.93 -10.40 11.46
CA ASP A 95 5.53 -11.60 12.06
C ASP A 95 4.46 -12.67 12.36
N GLU A 96 4.86 -13.93 12.34
CA GLU A 96 3.98 -15.03 12.70
C GLU A 96 3.89 -15.18 14.22
N VAL A 97 2.67 -15.26 14.76
CA VAL A 97 2.43 -15.40 16.21
C VAL A 97 3.11 -16.65 16.77
N ALA A 98 3.13 -17.74 16.00
CA ALA A 98 3.74 -19.01 16.37
C ALA A 98 5.26 -18.96 16.59
N LEU A 99 5.92 -17.87 16.17
CA LEU A 99 7.36 -17.71 16.33
C LEU A 99 7.75 -17.11 17.68
N ARG A 100 6.77 -16.69 18.49
CA ARG A 100 6.96 -16.15 19.84
C ARG A 100 6.33 -17.02 20.93
N LYS A 101 6.84 -16.88 22.16
CA LYS A 101 6.32 -17.58 23.34
C LYS A 101 5.19 -16.78 24.00
N ILE A 102 4.03 -16.80 23.36
CA ILE A 102 2.85 -16.06 23.83
C ILE A 102 1.90 -17.00 24.60
N ASP A 103 1.21 -16.47 25.60
CA ASP A 103 0.14 -17.21 26.27
C ASP A 103 -1.01 -17.54 25.29
N ALA A 104 -1.76 -18.60 25.56
CA ALA A 104 -2.77 -19.08 24.61
C ALA A 104 -3.87 -18.05 24.30
N ALA A 105 -4.26 -17.22 25.29
CA ALA A 105 -5.33 -16.24 25.11
C ALA A 105 -4.85 -15.06 24.26
N ALA A 106 -3.67 -14.50 24.55
CA ALA A 106 -3.07 -13.47 23.72
C ALA A 106 -2.72 -13.98 22.32
N ALA A 107 -2.28 -15.24 22.19
CA ALA A 107 -1.98 -15.84 20.89
C ALA A 107 -3.22 -15.95 19.98
N GLU A 108 -4.40 -16.26 20.54
CA GLU A 108 -5.66 -16.26 19.79
C GLU A 108 -5.99 -14.85 19.28
N GLU A 109 -5.91 -13.85 20.16
CA GLU A 109 -6.20 -12.46 19.82
C GLU A 109 -5.25 -11.92 18.74
N LEU A 110 -3.94 -12.14 18.91
CA LEU A 110 -2.91 -11.75 17.95
C LEU A 110 -3.09 -12.47 16.61
N SER A 111 -3.49 -13.75 16.63
CA SER A 111 -3.75 -14.50 15.39
C SER A 111 -4.93 -13.92 14.62
N ALA A 112 -6.01 -13.56 15.33
CA ALA A 112 -7.16 -12.88 14.73
C ALA A 112 -6.79 -11.49 14.18
N ALA A 113 -6.02 -10.71 14.94
CA ALA A 113 -5.53 -9.41 14.51
C ALA A 113 -4.65 -9.49 13.25
N ARG A 114 -3.74 -10.46 13.20
CA ARG A 114 -2.90 -10.72 12.03
C ARG A 114 -3.74 -11.09 10.81
N ALA A 115 -4.69 -12.02 10.98
CA ALA A 115 -5.58 -12.44 9.91
C ALA A 115 -6.39 -11.24 9.35
N ARG A 116 -6.88 -10.37 10.23
CA ARG A 116 -7.58 -9.12 9.86
C ARG A 116 -6.69 -8.19 9.04
N LEU A 117 -5.42 -8.01 9.42
CA LEU A 117 -4.47 -7.21 8.65
C LEU A 117 -4.15 -7.83 7.28
N MET A 118 -4.00 -9.15 7.22
CA MET A 118 -3.74 -9.87 5.97
C MET A 118 -4.92 -9.81 5.00
N ASP A 119 -6.18 -9.95 5.48
CA ASP A 119 -7.39 -9.73 4.66
C ASP A 119 -7.43 -8.32 4.07
N ALA A 120 -7.08 -7.30 4.87
CA ALA A 120 -6.99 -5.93 4.37
C ALA A 120 -5.96 -5.79 3.23
N TYR A 121 -4.84 -6.53 3.29
CA TYR A 121 -3.84 -6.52 2.22
C TYR A 121 -4.32 -7.19 0.94
N GLU A 122 -5.13 -8.25 1.04
CA GLU A 122 -5.78 -8.88 -0.11
C GLU A 122 -6.79 -7.93 -0.77
N ARG A 123 -7.38 -7.03 0.02
CA ARG A 123 -8.30 -5.97 -0.42
C ARG A 123 -7.59 -4.67 -0.82
N ASP A 124 -6.28 -4.74 -1.07
CA ASP A 124 -5.48 -3.65 -1.63
C ASP A 124 -5.24 -2.45 -0.67
N ALA A 125 -5.34 -2.67 0.65
CA ALA A 125 -5.09 -1.64 1.66
C ALA A 125 -3.70 -0.99 1.56
N ARG A 126 -2.69 -1.71 1.06
CA ARG A 126 -1.33 -1.18 0.89
C ARG A 126 -1.26 -0.08 -0.17
N ARG A 127 -2.18 -0.06 -1.12
CA ARG A 127 -2.35 1.02 -2.10
C ARG A 127 -3.35 2.07 -1.63
N LEU A 128 -4.48 1.63 -1.06
CA LEU A 128 -5.59 2.52 -0.69
C LEU A 128 -5.32 3.32 0.59
N ALA A 129 -4.55 2.77 1.53
CA ALA A 129 -4.25 3.39 2.82
C ALA A 129 -2.78 3.15 3.22
N PRO A 130 -1.80 3.54 2.39
CA PRO A 130 -0.40 3.08 2.50
C PRO A 130 0.23 3.37 3.87
N LEU A 131 0.04 4.59 4.42
CA LEU A 131 0.63 4.95 5.71
C LEU A 131 -0.11 4.29 6.89
N ALA A 132 -1.43 4.14 6.80
CA ALA A 132 -2.20 3.46 7.84
C ALA A 132 -1.90 1.95 7.86
N ALA A 133 -1.84 1.31 6.69
CA ALA A 133 -1.47 -0.09 6.51
C ALA A 133 -0.05 -0.39 7.04
N ALA A 134 0.90 0.52 6.82
CA ALA A 134 2.26 0.39 7.36
C ALA A 134 2.27 0.50 8.89
N ARG A 135 1.59 1.50 9.45
CA ARG A 135 1.46 1.67 10.91
C ARG A 135 0.78 0.48 11.56
N ALA A 136 -0.25 -0.09 10.92
CA ALA A 136 -0.93 -1.28 11.41
C ALA A 136 0.04 -2.45 11.50
N GLN A 137 0.86 -2.70 10.47
CA GLN A 137 1.84 -3.79 10.52
C GLN A 137 2.89 -3.60 11.60
N THR A 138 3.48 -2.41 11.71
CA THR A 138 4.53 -2.17 12.71
C THR A 138 3.96 -2.16 14.13
N ALA A 139 2.73 -1.67 14.32
CA ALA A 139 2.05 -1.73 15.61
C ALA A 139 1.66 -3.17 15.99
N PHE A 140 1.24 -3.98 15.02
CA PHE A 140 0.99 -5.41 15.24
C PHE A 140 2.26 -6.13 15.70
N ASP A 141 3.38 -5.93 15.00
CA ASP A 141 4.64 -6.59 15.35
C ASP A 141 5.18 -6.12 16.72
N CYS A 142 4.99 -4.83 17.06
CA CYS A 142 5.29 -4.32 18.39
C CYS A 142 4.38 -4.94 19.46
N TRP A 143 3.08 -5.08 19.19
CA TRP A 143 2.15 -5.70 20.12
C TRP A 143 2.51 -7.17 20.36
N LEU A 144 2.77 -7.92 19.29
CA LEU A 144 3.23 -9.31 19.36
C LEU A 144 4.54 -9.43 20.16
N GLU A 145 5.45 -8.46 20.03
CA GLU A 145 6.68 -8.39 20.81
C GLU A 145 6.42 -8.14 22.30
N GLY A 146 5.73 -7.05 22.63
CA GLY A 146 5.43 -6.70 24.02
C GLY A 146 4.64 -7.78 24.74
N SER A 147 3.75 -8.51 24.05
CA SER A 147 2.99 -9.62 24.64
C SER A 147 3.85 -10.77 25.18
N GLU A 148 5.14 -10.84 24.84
CA GLU A 148 6.04 -11.86 25.40
C GLU A 148 6.50 -11.50 26.83
N TYR A 149 6.82 -10.22 27.10
CA TYR A 149 7.50 -9.80 28.33
C TYR A 149 7.12 -8.43 28.91
N ASP A 150 6.40 -7.57 28.17
CA ASP A 150 6.04 -6.20 28.56
C ASP A 150 4.55 -5.90 28.25
N PRO A 151 3.64 -6.22 29.18
CA PRO A 151 2.19 -6.02 28.99
C PRO A 151 1.78 -4.56 28.77
N ASP A 152 2.48 -3.59 29.36
CA ASP A 152 2.15 -2.17 29.21
C ASP A 152 2.49 -1.69 27.79
N ARG A 153 3.66 -2.08 27.27
CA ARG A 153 4.04 -1.85 25.87
C ARG A 153 3.10 -2.58 24.91
N ALA A 154 2.71 -3.80 25.24
CA ALA A 154 1.77 -4.59 24.45
C ALA A 154 0.44 -3.85 24.28
N GLU A 155 -0.11 -3.30 25.37
CA GLU A 155 -1.37 -2.55 25.35
C GLU A 155 -1.25 -1.25 24.55
N ASP A 156 -0.16 -0.49 24.71
CA ASP A 156 0.10 0.72 23.92
C ASP A 156 0.19 0.41 22.41
N CYS A 157 0.91 -0.65 22.05
CA CYS A 157 1.05 -1.06 20.66
C CYS A 157 -0.24 -1.65 20.07
N LYS A 158 -1.05 -2.35 20.89
CA LYS A 158 -2.40 -2.78 20.52
C LYS A 158 -3.32 -1.60 20.23
N ALA A 159 -3.30 -0.55 21.05
CA ALA A 159 -4.10 0.64 20.80
C ALA A 159 -3.71 1.34 19.48
N ARG A 160 -2.40 1.41 19.19
CA ARG A 160 -1.88 1.92 17.91
C ARG A 160 -2.33 1.05 16.73
N PHE A 161 -2.31 -0.27 16.89
CA PHE A 161 -2.79 -1.23 15.88
C PHE A 161 -4.29 -1.01 15.58
N MET A 162 -5.13 -0.95 16.61
CA MET A 162 -6.57 -0.76 16.44
C MET A 162 -6.90 0.57 15.76
N THR A 163 -6.21 1.65 16.14
CA THR A 163 -6.35 2.96 15.50
C THR A 163 -5.95 2.92 14.02
N ALA A 164 -4.83 2.27 13.70
CA ALA A 164 -4.37 2.15 12.32
C ALA A 164 -5.30 1.25 11.48
N MET A 165 -5.81 0.16 12.05
CA MET A 165 -6.77 -0.73 11.38
C MET A 165 -8.10 -0.04 11.10
N ALA A 166 -8.61 0.79 12.02
CA ALA A 166 -9.80 1.59 11.76
C ALA A 166 -9.61 2.50 10.54
N ALA A 167 -8.47 3.19 10.43
CA ALA A 167 -8.17 4.02 9.26
C ALA A 167 -8.01 3.21 7.96
N VAL A 168 -7.46 1.99 8.03
CA VAL A 168 -7.40 1.06 6.89
C VAL A 168 -8.81 0.65 6.45
N GLU A 169 -9.66 0.26 7.40
CA GLU A 169 -11.01 -0.21 7.13
C GLU A 169 -11.90 0.91 6.61
N ASP A 170 -11.77 2.13 7.12
CA ASP A 170 -12.45 3.30 6.60
C ASP A 170 -12.07 3.55 5.13
N ALA A 171 -10.78 3.45 4.79
CA ALA A 171 -10.33 3.59 3.40
C ALA A 171 -10.85 2.45 2.50
N LEU A 172 -10.83 1.20 2.99
CA LEU A 172 -11.36 0.05 2.26
C LEU A 172 -12.89 0.10 2.09
N ALA A 173 -13.62 0.54 3.10
CA ALA A 173 -15.08 0.67 3.10
C ALA A 173 -15.54 1.83 2.24
N SER A 174 -14.76 2.92 2.21
CA SER A 174 -15.06 4.07 1.36
C SER A 174 -14.85 3.75 -0.12
N GLY A 175 -14.05 2.72 -0.46
CA GLY A 175 -13.80 2.32 -1.85
C GLY A 175 -13.22 3.45 -2.71
N ILE A 176 -12.70 4.49 -2.06
CA ILE A 176 -12.13 5.67 -2.73
C ILE A 176 -10.77 5.22 -3.26
N GLU A 177 -10.79 4.65 -4.46
CA GLU A 177 -9.85 5.18 -5.42
C GLU A 177 -10.02 6.69 -5.36
N ASN A 178 -8.94 7.41 -5.01
CA ASN A 178 -8.85 8.86 -5.08
C ASN A 178 -9.03 9.36 -6.54
N VAL A 179 -9.85 8.69 -7.35
CA VAL A 179 -9.97 8.81 -8.78
C VAL A 179 -11.42 9.14 -9.13
N TYR A 180 -11.64 10.39 -9.53
CA TYR A 180 -12.92 10.84 -10.07
C TYR A 180 -12.92 10.59 -11.57
N ILE A 181 -14.06 10.15 -12.12
CA ILE A 181 -14.16 9.86 -13.56
C ILE A 181 -15.16 10.81 -14.21
N VAL A 182 -14.68 11.54 -15.23
CA VAL A 182 -15.50 12.40 -16.08
C VAL A 182 -15.68 11.75 -17.45
N PHE A 183 -16.93 11.47 -17.86
CA PHE A 183 -17.24 10.87 -19.15
C PHE A 183 -17.59 11.90 -20.22
N PHE A 184 -17.31 11.54 -21.48
CA PHE A 184 -17.53 12.38 -22.64
C PHE A 184 -18.38 11.69 -23.71
N ALA A 185 -19.15 12.51 -24.44
CA ALA A 185 -19.82 12.07 -25.66
C ALA A 185 -18.81 11.66 -26.74
N TRP A 186 -19.29 10.93 -27.74
CA TRP A 186 -18.49 10.52 -28.89
C TRP A 186 -17.97 11.75 -29.65
N ASP A 187 -16.68 11.75 -29.98
CA ASP A 187 -15.97 12.85 -30.66
C ASP A 187 -16.04 14.22 -29.97
N ARG A 188 -16.20 14.23 -28.65
CA ARG A 188 -16.47 15.45 -27.88
C ARG A 188 -15.56 15.61 -26.67
N ALA A 189 -15.34 16.87 -26.31
CA ALA A 189 -14.53 17.31 -25.16
C ALA A 189 -15.23 18.41 -24.33
N ASP A 190 -16.50 18.73 -24.63
CA ASP A 190 -17.32 19.64 -23.84
C ASP A 190 -17.68 19.03 -22.48
N ILE A 191 -17.58 19.86 -21.44
CA ILE A 191 -17.92 19.49 -20.06
C ILE A 191 -19.45 19.60 -19.90
N THR A 192 -20.10 18.46 -19.67
CA THR A 192 -21.54 18.40 -19.41
C THR A 192 -21.88 18.95 -18.02
N PRO A 193 -23.15 19.30 -17.75
CA PRO A 193 -23.57 19.70 -16.40
C PRO A 193 -23.30 18.62 -15.33
N VAL A 194 -23.42 17.34 -15.69
CA VAL A 194 -23.10 16.21 -14.79
C VAL A 194 -21.60 16.16 -14.52
N ALA A 195 -20.77 16.26 -15.55
CA ALA A 195 -19.31 16.33 -15.41
C ALA A 195 -18.88 17.52 -14.54
N ARG A 196 -19.51 18.69 -14.72
CA ARG A 196 -19.21 19.89 -13.92
C ARG A 196 -19.45 19.67 -12.42
N LYS A 197 -20.49 18.92 -12.03
CA LYS A 197 -20.73 18.57 -10.62
C LYS A 197 -19.62 17.68 -10.03
N ILE A 198 -19.14 16.71 -10.81
CA ILE A 198 -18.02 15.84 -10.39
C ILE A 198 -16.74 16.68 -10.24
N ILE A 199 -16.45 17.56 -11.19
CA ILE A 199 -15.28 18.45 -11.13
C ILE A 199 -15.36 19.42 -9.94
N ALA A 200 -16.56 19.90 -9.59
CA ALA A 200 -16.76 20.71 -8.39
C ALA A 200 -16.44 19.94 -7.10
N GLN A 201 -16.81 18.67 -7.01
CA GLN A 201 -16.45 17.82 -5.88
C GLN A 201 -14.93 17.66 -5.75
N VAL A 202 -14.22 17.44 -6.86
CA VAL A 202 -12.75 17.39 -6.87
C VAL A 202 -12.14 18.68 -6.32
N ALA A 203 -12.63 19.84 -6.77
CA ALA A 203 -12.13 21.14 -6.29
C ALA A 203 -12.39 21.34 -4.79
N GLU A 204 -13.55 20.91 -4.30
CA GLU A 204 -13.86 20.94 -2.86
C GLU A 204 -12.94 20.02 -2.04
N ASP A 205 -12.71 18.80 -2.52
CA ASP A 205 -11.83 17.84 -1.85
C ASP A 205 -10.38 18.32 -1.82
N TYR A 206 -9.90 18.95 -2.89
CA TYR A 206 -8.61 19.63 -2.93
C TYR A 206 -8.55 20.79 -1.92
N ALA A 207 -9.59 21.64 -1.86
CA ALA A 207 -9.65 22.78 -0.93
C ALA A 207 -9.71 22.35 0.54
N GLN A 208 -10.26 21.17 0.82
CA GLN A 208 -10.26 20.55 2.16
C GLN A 208 -8.91 19.92 2.53
N GLY A 209 -7.89 20.01 1.66
CA GLY A 209 -6.56 19.46 1.91
C GLY A 209 -6.48 17.94 1.74
N LYS A 210 -7.43 17.32 1.04
CA LYS A 210 -7.41 15.86 0.78
C LYS A 210 -6.39 15.44 -0.29
N ALA A 211 -5.77 16.41 -0.97
CA ALA A 211 -4.72 16.20 -1.97
C ALA A 211 -3.73 17.36 -1.96
N ALA A 212 -2.46 17.07 -2.16
CA ALA A 212 -1.44 18.04 -2.52
C ALA A 212 -1.34 18.24 -4.04
N ARG A 213 -1.76 17.24 -4.84
CA ARG A 213 -1.62 17.23 -6.29
C ARG A 213 -2.77 16.48 -6.97
N LEU A 214 -3.12 16.88 -8.19
CA LEU A 214 -4.09 16.21 -9.05
C LEU A 214 -3.42 15.68 -10.32
N ILE A 215 -3.71 14.44 -10.71
CA ILE A 215 -3.34 13.89 -12.02
C ILE A 215 -4.59 13.74 -12.88
N LEU A 216 -4.58 14.35 -14.06
CA LEU A 216 -5.69 14.33 -15.02
C LEU A 216 -5.31 13.50 -16.24
N ALA A 217 -5.74 12.25 -16.28
CA ALA A 217 -5.45 11.30 -17.35
C ALA A 217 -6.60 11.23 -18.37
N GLY A 218 -6.36 11.71 -19.60
CA GLY A 218 -7.33 11.66 -20.69
C GLY A 218 -7.29 10.37 -21.52
N HIS A 219 -8.46 9.87 -21.90
CA HIS A 219 -8.65 8.66 -22.71
C HIS A 219 -9.66 8.85 -23.85
N ALA A 220 -9.57 8.00 -24.87
CA ALA A 220 -10.49 7.89 -25.99
C ALA A 220 -10.85 6.42 -26.26
N ASP A 221 -12.00 6.19 -26.93
CA ASP A 221 -12.36 4.87 -27.42
C ASP A 221 -11.66 4.57 -28.76
N ARG A 222 -11.70 3.31 -29.20
CA ARG A 222 -10.95 2.84 -30.39
C ARG A 222 -11.69 3.08 -31.70
N SER A 223 -12.70 3.97 -31.73
CA SER A 223 -13.57 4.15 -32.89
C SER A 223 -13.00 5.05 -34.00
N GLY A 224 -11.86 5.70 -33.76
CA GLY A 224 -11.20 6.60 -34.70
C GLY A 224 -9.70 6.33 -34.82
N PRO A 225 -8.97 7.08 -35.65
CA PRO A 225 -7.53 6.89 -35.81
C PRO A 225 -6.76 7.17 -34.52
N ALA A 226 -5.77 6.33 -34.19
CA ALA A 226 -4.95 6.46 -32.97
C ALA A 226 -4.39 7.88 -32.73
N ALA A 227 -3.82 8.50 -33.77
CA ALA A 227 -3.27 9.86 -33.71
C ALA A 227 -4.33 10.93 -33.44
N TYR A 228 -5.56 10.72 -33.92
CA TYR A 228 -6.70 11.58 -33.62
C TYR A 228 -7.13 11.40 -32.15
N ASN A 229 -7.26 10.16 -31.71
CA ASN A 229 -7.65 9.78 -30.36
C ASN A 229 -6.69 10.34 -29.30
N LEU A 230 -5.38 10.33 -29.57
CA LEU A 230 -4.37 10.94 -28.70
C LEU A 230 -4.58 12.46 -28.51
N LYS A 231 -4.91 13.17 -29.60
CA LYS A 231 -5.21 14.61 -29.55
C LYS A 231 -6.55 14.87 -28.83
N LEU A 232 -7.56 14.03 -29.07
CA LEU A 232 -8.86 14.15 -28.43
C LEU A 232 -8.77 13.93 -26.91
N SER A 233 -8.03 12.92 -26.45
CA SER A 233 -7.80 12.70 -25.02
C SER A 233 -7.08 13.87 -24.36
N LYS A 234 -6.11 14.49 -25.05
CA LYS A 234 -5.43 15.70 -24.55
C LYS A 234 -6.42 16.86 -24.36
N ARG A 235 -7.28 17.11 -25.35
CA ARG A 235 -8.32 18.16 -25.26
C ARG A 235 -9.27 17.94 -24.09
N ARG A 236 -9.62 16.69 -23.78
CA ARG A 236 -10.46 16.33 -22.63
C ARG A 236 -9.78 16.65 -21.30
N ALA A 237 -8.53 16.23 -21.12
CA ALA A 237 -7.76 16.55 -19.92
C ALA A 237 -7.62 18.07 -19.72
N GLN A 238 -7.34 18.81 -20.80
CA GLN A 238 -7.29 20.27 -20.78
C GLN A 238 -8.64 20.93 -20.44
N ALA A 239 -9.75 20.39 -20.94
CA ALA A 239 -11.08 20.90 -20.62
C ALA A 239 -11.43 20.72 -19.13
N VAL A 240 -11.06 19.59 -18.53
CA VAL A 240 -11.22 19.36 -17.09
C VAL A 240 -10.31 20.29 -16.28
N ALA A 241 -9.03 20.41 -16.64
CA ALA A 241 -8.08 21.30 -15.98
C ALA A 241 -8.57 22.74 -15.95
N LYS A 242 -9.10 23.22 -17.08
CA LYS A 242 -9.68 24.57 -17.18
C LYS A 242 -10.81 24.79 -16.17
N VAL A 243 -11.72 23.82 -16.03
CA VAL A 243 -12.83 23.96 -15.08
C VAL A 243 -12.36 23.87 -13.63
N LEU A 244 -11.35 23.05 -13.31
CA LEU A 244 -10.73 23.03 -11.98
C LEU A 244 -10.03 24.36 -11.65
N ALA A 245 -9.32 24.95 -12.61
CA ALA A 245 -8.71 26.27 -12.45
C ALA A 245 -9.77 27.37 -12.22
N GLU A 246 -10.87 27.34 -12.97
CA GLU A 246 -12.04 28.22 -12.74
C GLU A 246 -12.63 28.06 -11.32
N MET A 247 -12.43 26.90 -10.69
CA MET A 247 -12.89 26.56 -9.34
C MET A 247 -11.83 26.77 -8.26
N GLY A 248 -10.66 27.34 -8.60
CA GLY A 248 -9.63 27.74 -7.65
C GLY A 248 -8.53 26.71 -7.38
N VAL A 249 -8.47 25.62 -8.14
CA VAL A 249 -7.31 24.70 -8.08
C VAL A 249 -6.14 25.29 -8.87
N PRO A 250 -4.95 25.49 -8.27
CA PRO A 250 -3.79 26.05 -8.96
C PRO A 250 -3.29 25.16 -10.10
N GLU A 251 -2.80 25.75 -11.19
CA GLU A 251 -2.29 24.99 -12.35
C GLU A 251 -1.07 24.13 -11.98
N GLU A 252 -0.21 24.63 -11.10
CA GLU A 252 0.96 23.91 -10.58
C GLU A 252 0.61 22.66 -9.76
N ALA A 253 -0.61 22.58 -9.23
CA ALA A 253 -1.11 21.39 -8.55
C ALA A 253 -1.64 20.33 -9.51
N MET A 254 -1.72 20.62 -10.82
CA MET A 254 -2.32 19.72 -11.82
C MET A 254 -1.26 19.16 -12.80
N GLU A 255 -1.17 17.84 -12.88
CA GLU A 255 -0.44 17.14 -13.95
C GLU A 255 -1.40 16.63 -15.02
N LEU A 256 -1.18 17.00 -16.29
CA LEU A 256 -2.00 16.51 -17.40
C LEU A 256 -1.30 15.37 -18.12
N GLN A 257 -1.99 14.24 -18.23
CA GLN A 257 -1.57 13.06 -18.98
C GLN A 257 -2.62 12.69 -20.03
N TRP A 258 -2.21 12.07 -21.13
CA TRP A 258 -3.15 11.61 -22.16
C TRP A 258 -2.62 10.39 -22.90
N TYR A 259 -3.51 9.41 -23.09
CA TYR A 259 -3.14 8.10 -23.62
C TYR A 259 -3.84 7.76 -24.94
N GLY A 260 -4.76 8.60 -25.41
CA GLY A 260 -5.64 8.24 -26.51
C GLY A 260 -6.36 6.95 -26.19
N GLU A 261 -6.21 5.96 -27.06
CA GLU A 261 -6.89 4.67 -26.97
C GLU A 261 -6.06 3.54 -26.34
N THR A 262 -4.83 3.81 -25.89
CA THR A 262 -3.86 2.78 -25.47
C THR A 262 -4.08 2.24 -24.05
N LYS A 263 -4.93 2.90 -23.26
CA LYS A 263 -5.28 2.53 -21.87
C LYS A 263 -6.81 2.43 -21.71
N PRO A 264 -7.45 1.43 -22.36
CA PRO A 264 -8.90 1.26 -22.27
C PRO A 264 -9.29 0.77 -20.88
N ARG A 265 -10.45 1.24 -20.39
CA ARG A 265 -11.11 0.70 -19.20
C ARG A 265 -11.84 -0.59 -19.52
N VAL A 266 -12.52 -0.61 -20.67
CA VAL A 266 -13.17 -1.79 -21.24
C VAL A 266 -12.40 -2.17 -22.50
N PRO A 267 -11.72 -3.33 -22.55
CA PRO A 267 -11.03 -3.78 -23.74
C PRO A 267 -12.01 -3.94 -24.92
N THR A 268 -11.70 -3.33 -26.06
CA THR A 268 -12.49 -3.46 -27.28
C THR A 268 -11.60 -3.65 -28.51
N PRO A 269 -12.12 -4.26 -29.60
CA PRO A 269 -11.47 -4.21 -30.91
C PRO A 269 -11.35 -2.78 -31.46
N ASP A 270 -10.51 -2.62 -32.50
CA ASP A 270 -10.44 -1.39 -33.29
C ASP A 270 -11.76 -1.10 -34.02
N GLY A 271 -12.10 0.18 -34.15
CA GLY A 271 -13.35 0.65 -34.74
C GLY A 271 -14.56 0.64 -33.79
N VAL A 272 -14.44 0.04 -32.60
CA VAL A 272 -15.55 -0.08 -31.65
C VAL A 272 -15.71 1.17 -30.80
N ARG A 273 -16.94 1.69 -30.74
CA ARG A 273 -17.34 2.78 -29.85
C ARG A 273 -17.63 2.21 -28.47
N GLU A 274 -17.01 2.77 -27.45
CA GLU A 274 -17.17 2.34 -26.07
C GLU A 274 -17.25 3.56 -25.15
N PRO A 275 -18.45 3.93 -24.68
CA PRO A 275 -18.65 5.08 -23.81
C PRO A 275 -17.76 5.12 -22.57
N GLN A 276 -17.50 3.98 -21.95
CA GLN A 276 -16.68 3.92 -20.74
C GLN A 276 -15.21 4.25 -21.02
N ASN A 277 -14.75 4.13 -22.26
CA ASN A 277 -13.38 4.50 -22.65
C ASN A 277 -13.22 5.99 -22.96
N ARG A 278 -14.31 6.73 -23.14
CA ARG A 278 -14.29 8.18 -23.41
C ARG A 278 -14.34 8.95 -22.09
N ARG A 279 -13.19 9.07 -21.44
CA ARG A 279 -13.13 9.60 -20.07
C ARG A 279 -11.89 10.43 -19.77
N VAL A 280 -11.94 11.15 -18.66
CA VAL A 280 -10.79 11.63 -17.91
C VAL A 280 -10.87 11.02 -16.51
N GLU A 281 -9.78 10.43 -16.05
CA GLU A 281 -9.58 10.02 -14.67
C GLU A 281 -8.83 11.13 -13.93
N ILE A 282 -9.28 11.50 -12.73
CA ILE A 282 -8.71 12.57 -11.91
C ILE A 282 -8.26 11.99 -10.58
N SER A 283 -6.96 11.74 -10.44
CA SER A 283 -6.37 11.17 -9.21
C SER A 283 -5.97 12.26 -8.23
N LEU A 284 -6.30 12.09 -6.95
CA LEU A 284 -5.86 12.92 -5.83
C LEU A 284 -4.65 12.26 -5.15
N GLU A 285 -3.52 12.96 -5.12
CA GLU A 285 -2.25 12.56 -4.49
C GLU A 285 -1.88 13.47 -3.31
#